data_AF-A0A954ZWQ9-F1
#
_entry.id   AF-A0A954ZWQ9-F1
#
_cell.length_a   1.000
_cell.length_b   1.000
_cell.length_c   1.000
_cell.angle_alpha   90.00
_cell.angle_beta   90.00
_cell.angle_gamma   90.00
#
_symmetry.space_group_name_H-M   'P 1'
#
loop_
_entity.id
_entity.type
_entity.pdbx_description
1 polymer ?
#
loop_
_entity_poly.entity_id
_entity_poly.type
_entity_poly.pdbx_seq_one_letter_code
_entity_poly.pdbx_strand_id
1 'polypeptide(L)'
;MMHTLRQWISRAIALGVIGPIASQVAGRLMANDGSGDHTLLTGTSMGNGLTALLIVGVLCLLSGVIGGVLGGRREGLLGMGFVLGWVAWTSGRVGNIYRLTPETSTSASLAIETLVLMLFVLVAAMLISRKDEHDPISSFSVSRLRDSMTNPAMLGAMGVSLVVAGVMSWLFGVQDLPGQSIGVGFLAGIMAGVFGAMTAASMQGKADHRGTPYAPVMLGVMLAGVLMPLVGIVKPGLASLELLQLKGELPGFLALSPAAWVAGALLGVPVGHSWMEHSQTQTQEQPVTSR
;
A
#
# COMPACT_ATOMS: atom_id res chain seq x y z
N MET A 1 -4.48 25.38 -15.90
CA MET A 1 -3.14 25.74 -15.37
C MET A 1 -3.11 25.79 -13.84
N MET A 2 -3.97 26.58 -13.17
CA MET A 2 -3.99 26.68 -11.69
C MET A 2 -4.22 25.33 -10.98
N HIS A 3 -5.09 24.47 -11.51
CA HIS A 3 -5.33 23.13 -10.95
C HIS A 3 -4.04 22.28 -10.94
N THR A 4 -3.37 22.17 -12.09
CA THR A 4 -2.09 21.46 -12.23
C THR A 4 -1.04 21.98 -11.27
N LEU A 5 -0.93 23.31 -11.11
CA LEU A 5 -0.01 23.91 -10.15
C LEU A 5 -0.30 23.47 -8.71
N ARG A 6 -1.58 23.45 -8.29
CA ARG A 6 -1.98 22.98 -6.95
C ARG A 6 -1.61 21.52 -6.70
N GLN A 7 -1.79 20.65 -7.70
CA GLN A 7 -1.40 19.24 -7.62
C GLN A 7 0.11 19.07 -7.42
N TRP A 8 0.93 19.82 -8.16
CA TRP A 8 2.38 19.78 -7.99
C TRP A 8 2.82 20.33 -6.63
N ILE A 9 2.18 21.42 -6.16
CA ILE A 9 2.45 21.96 -4.82
C ILE A 9 2.12 20.93 -3.74
N SER A 10 0.98 20.23 -3.81
CA SER A 10 0.64 19.20 -2.81
C SER A 10 1.64 18.05 -2.79
N ARG A 11 2.11 17.59 -3.96
CA ARG A 11 3.15 16.56 -4.07
C ARG A 11 4.48 17.05 -3.50
N ALA A 12 4.87 18.29 -3.79
CA ALA A 12 6.09 18.89 -3.25
C ALA A 12 6.04 19.04 -1.73
N ILE A 13 4.89 19.40 -1.15
CA ILE A 13 4.70 19.44 0.31
C ILE A 13 4.81 18.04 0.92
N ALA A 14 4.15 17.05 0.32
CA ALA A 14 4.21 15.66 0.80
C ALA A 14 5.64 15.11 0.77
N LEU A 15 6.36 15.31 -0.34
CA LEU A 15 7.72 14.80 -0.53
C LEU A 15 8.81 15.62 0.18
N GLY A 16 8.68 16.94 0.23
CA GLY A 16 9.73 17.84 0.72
C GLY A 16 9.57 18.28 2.17
N VAL A 17 8.38 18.12 2.76
CA VAL A 17 8.10 18.59 4.13
C VAL A 17 7.53 17.47 4.99
N ILE A 18 6.33 16.98 4.67
CA ILE A 18 5.62 16.05 5.56
C ILE A 18 6.34 14.69 5.64
N GLY A 19 6.79 14.16 4.50
CA GLY A 19 7.54 12.91 4.41
C GLY A 19 8.83 12.92 5.24
N PRO A 20 9.74 13.89 5.04
CA PRO A 20 10.94 14.04 5.86
C PRO A 20 10.67 14.19 7.36
N ILE A 21 9.61 14.89 7.76
CA ILE A 21 9.21 14.98 9.18
C ILE A 21 8.77 13.59 9.69
N ALA A 22 7.94 12.88 8.94
CA ALA A 22 7.49 11.54 9.30
C ALA A 22 8.66 10.55 9.40
N SER A 23 9.64 10.63 8.48
CA SER A 23 10.83 9.78 8.51
C SER A 23 11.77 10.10 9.66
N GLN A 24 11.91 11.38 10.05
CA GLN A 24 12.65 11.75 11.27
C GLN A 24 12.00 11.19 12.53
N VAL A 25 10.66 11.14 12.60
CA VAL A 25 9.95 10.54 13.73
C VAL A 25 10.19 9.03 13.76
N ALA A 26 10.05 8.35 12.61
CA ALA A 26 10.28 6.91 12.49
C ALA A 26 11.74 6.54 12.79
N GLY A 27 12.71 7.24 12.21
CA GLY A 27 14.15 6.96 12.34
C GLY A 27 14.77 7.31 13.70
N ARG A 28 13.98 7.79 14.67
CA ARG A 28 14.41 7.94 16.07
C ARG A 28 14.23 6.67 16.90
N LEU A 29 13.51 5.69 16.36
CA LEU A 29 13.40 4.39 16.99
C LEU A 29 14.74 3.66 16.88
N MET A 30 14.96 2.67 17.73
CA MET A 30 16.16 1.84 17.70
C MET A 30 15.76 0.39 17.95
N ALA A 31 16.52 -0.53 17.36
CA ALA A 31 16.43 -1.95 17.66
C ALA A 31 17.19 -2.30 18.96
N ASN A 32 17.03 -3.53 19.45
CA ASN A 32 17.60 -3.99 20.74
C ASN A 32 19.14 -3.95 20.78
N ASP A 33 19.79 -3.99 19.62
CA ASP A 33 21.24 -3.86 19.46
C ASP A 33 21.71 -2.41 19.28
N GLY A 34 20.79 -1.44 19.36
CA GLY A 34 21.06 -0.02 19.11
C GLY A 34 21.16 0.35 17.62
N SER A 35 20.90 -0.57 16.71
CA SER A 35 20.88 -0.29 15.27
C SER A 35 19.60 0.42 14.82
N GLY A 36 19.62 0.92 13.59
CA GLY A 36 18.44 1.45 12.90
C GLY A 36 17.54 0.39 12.27
N ASP A 37 17.78 -0.90 12.53
CA ASP A 37 17.00 -2.00 11.95
C ASP A 37 15.68 -2.23 12.71
N HIS A 38 14.78 -1.25 12.65
CA HIS A 38 13.47 -1.28 13.32
C HIS A 38 12.32 -0.95 12.34
N THR A 39 11.11 -1.38 12.67
CA THR A 39 9.88 -0.76 12.13
C THR A 39 9.21 0.09 13.22
N LEU A 40 7.98 0.55 13.00
CA LEU A 40 7.27 1.34 14.00
C LEU A 40 6.91 0.50 15.24
N LEU A 41 6.72 -0.82 15.11
CA LEU A 41 6.35 -1.69 16.22
C LEU A 41 7.39 -2.76 16.62
N THR A 42 8.56 -2.83 15.97
CA THR A 42 9.61 -3.81 16.30
C THR A 42 10.83 -3.21 17.05
N GLY A 43 10.75 -1.96 17.49
CA GLY A 43 11.83 -1.30 18.26
C GLY A 43 11.93 -1.74 19.73
N THR A 44 12.93 -1.22 20.44
CA THR A 44 13.22 -1.53 21.86
C THR A 44 12.08 -1.20 22.83
N SER A 45 11.30 -0.16 22.51
CA SER A 45 10.22 0.33 23.35
C SER A 45 8.93 0.39 22.55
N MET A 46 8.00 -0.51 22.88
CA MET A 46 6.66 -0.55 22.29
C MET A 46 5.92 0.79 22.45
N GLY A 47 6.10 1.48 23.58
CA GLY A 47 5.46 2.78 23.82
C GLY A 47 5.96 3.89 22.88
N ASN A 48 7.27 3.93 22.62
CA ASN A 48 7.86 4.87 21.66
C ASN A 48 7.41 4.53 20.23
N GLY A 49 7.37 3.23 19.90
CA GLY A 49 6.88 2.74 18.63
C GLY A 49 5.43 3.11 18.34
N LEU A 50 4.53 2.88 19.30
CA LEU A 50 3.13 3.30 19.20
C LEU A 50 2.99 4.81 19.04
N THR A 51 3.77 5.60 19.78
CA THR A 51 3.77 7.07 19.66
C THR A 51 4.21 7.51 18.26
N ALA A 52 5.28 6.92 17.73
CA ALA A 52 5.77 7.19 16.38
C ALA A 52 4.73 6.77 15.33
N LEU A 53 4.10 5.60 15.47
CA LEU A 53 3.04 5.11 14.59
C LEU A 53 1.84 6.06 14.54
N LEU A 54 1.40 6.58 15.70
CA LEU A 54 0.33 7.56 15.78
C LEU A 54 0.70 8.88 15.10
N ILE A 55 1.91 9.40 15.35
CA ILE A 55 2.37 10.66 14.73
C ILE A 55 2.48 10.48 13.21
N VAL A 56 3.10 9.40 12.74
CA VAL A 56 3.20 9.07 11.30
C VAL A 56 1.82 8.90 10.68
N GLY A 57 0.89 8.22 11.35
CA GLY A 57 -0.49 8.06 10.91
C GLY A 57 -1.21 9.40 10.76
N VAL A 58 -1.03 10.32 11.71
CA VAL A 58 -1.58 11.68 11.64
C VAL A 58 -0.96 12.48 10.49
N LEU A 59 0.37 12.45 10.32
CA LEU A 59 1.06 13.13 9.22
C LEU A 59 0.63 12.59 7.85
N CYS A 60 0.44 11.28 7.75
CA CYS A 60 -0.10 10.61 6.57
C CYS A 60 -1.52 11.13 6.28
N LEU A 61 -2.42 11.12 7.27
CA LEU A 61 -3.78 11.64 7.13
C LEU A 61 -3.78 13.12 6.71
N LEU A 62 -2.94 13.96 7.34
CA LEU A 62 -2.81 15.38 7.00
C LEU A 62 -2.37 15.56 5.55
N SER A 63 -1.36 14.81 5.09
CA SER A 63 -0.92 14.82 3.70
C SER A 63 -2.05 14.43 2.75
N GLY A 64 -2.80 13.37 3.09
CA GLY A 64 -3.96 12.92 2.34
C GLY A 64 -5.05 13.99 2.22
N VAL A 65 -5.39 14.65 3.33
CA VAL A 65 -6.40 15.73 3.34
C VAL A 65 -5.91 16.94 2.54
N ILE A 66 -4.66 17.36 2.70
CA ILE A 66 -4.08 18.49 1.96
C ILE A 66 -4.09 18.20 0.46
N GLY A 67 -3.60 17.02 0.03
CA GLY A 67 -3.63 16.59 -1.36
C GLY A 67 -5.04 16.48 -1.90
N GLY A 68 -5.95 15.91 -1.11
CA GLY A 68 -7.38 15.80 -1.40
C GLY A 68 -8.05 17.14 -1.67
N VAL A 69 -7.75 18.16 -0.85
CA VAL A 69 -8.30 19.51 -0.97
C VAL A 69 -7.67 20.29 -2.12
N LEU A 70 -6.35 20.14 -2.36
CA LEU A 70 -5.64 20.91 -3.37
C LEU A 70 -5.76 20.35 -4.79
N GLY A 71 -5.79 19.02 -4.92
CA GLY A 71 -5.65 18.33 -6.20
C GLY A 71 -6.61 17.17 -6.42
N GLY A 72 -7.57 16.96 -5.51
CA GLY A 72 -8.55 15.88 -5.57
C GLY A 72 -8.05 14.58 -4.93
N ARG A 73 -8.92 13.58 -4.93
CA ARG A 73 -8.74 12.34 -4.16
C ARG A 73 -7.47 11.58 -4.52
N ARG A 74 -7.17 11.46 -5.81
CA ARG A 74 -5.95 10.80 -6.31
C ARG A 74 -4.69 11.44 -5.74
N GLU A 75 -4.63 12.77 -5.68
CA GLU A 75 -3.48 13.48 -5.12
C GLU A 75 -3.35 13.29 -3.61
N GLY A 76 -4.48 13.16 -2.90
CA GLY A 76 -4.48 12.77 -1.49
C GLY A 76 -3.88 11.38 -1.28
N LEU A 77 -4.30 10.39 -2.06
CA LEU A 77 -3.75 9.02 -2.00
C LEU A 77 -2.24 9.00 -2.32
N LEU A 78 -1.82 9.72 -3.37
CA LEU A 78 -0.40 9.84 -3.74
C LEU A 78 0.41 10.52 -2.64
N GLY A 79 -0.10 11.60 -2.04
CA GLY A 79 0.54 12.30 -0.93
C GLY A 79 0.80 11.37 0.26
N MET A 80 -0.21 10.58 0.65
CA MET A 80 -0.05 9.54 1.68
C MET A 80 1.01 8.50 1.29
N GLY A 81 0.99 8.03 0.05
CA GLY A 81 1.97 7.09 -0.48
C GLY A 81 3.40 7.63 -0.40
N PHE A 82 3.61 8.91 -0.72
CA PHE A 82 4.92 9.55 -0.60
C PHE A 82 5.40 9.68 0.85
N VAL A 83 4.51 10.04 1.78
CA VAL A 83 4.85 10.11 3.21
C VAL A 83 5.27 8.73 3.73
N LEU A 84 4.50 7.68 3.42
CA LEU A 84 4.82 6.32 3.83
C LEU A 84 6.07 5.77 3.11
N GLY A 85 6.32 6.18 1.87
CA GLY A 85 7.58 5.88 1.17
C GLY A 85 8.80 6.44 1.90
N TRP A 86 8.72 7.66 2.44
CA TRP A 86 9.77 8.23 3.29
C TRP A 86 9.98 7.45 4.59
N VAL A 87 8.89 7.02 5.23
CA VAL A 87 8.94 6.19 6.44
C VAL A 87 9.56 4.82 6.13
N ALA A 88 9.18 4.20 5.00
CA ALA A 88 9.76 2.95 4.54
C ALA A 88 11.26 3.08 4.23
N TRP A 89 11.70 4.22 3.70
CA TRP A 89 13.11 4.48 3.39
C TRP A 89 14.00 4.51 4.64
N THR A 90 13.48 5.06 5.75
CA THR A 90 14.19 5.11 7.04
C THR A 90 13.90 3.94 7.95
N SER A 91 12.98 3.05 7.56
CA SER A 91 12.73 1.82 8.31
C SER A 91 13.89 0.85 8.11
N GLY A 92 14.08 0.01 9.11
CA GLY A 92 15.03 -1.08 9.10
C GLY A 92 14.76 -2.10 8.01
N ARG A 93 15.81 -2.86 7.72
CA ARG A 93 15.75 -4.00 6.81
C ARG A 93 15.00 -5.15 7.50
N VAL A 94 13.90 -5.62 6.90
CA VAL A 94 12.99 -6.59 7.54
C VAL A 94 13.69 -7.93 7.81
N GLY A 95 14.56 -8.37 6.92
CA GLY A 95 15.45 -9.50 7.11
C GLY A 95 16.40 -9.31 8.30
N ASN A 96 16.97 -8.12 8.49
CA ASN A 96 17.77 -7.84 9.69
C ASN A 96 16.91 -7.86 10.96
N ILE A 97 15.66 -7.38 10.90
CA ILE A 97 14.71 -7.47 12.01
C ILE A 97 14.43 -8.94 12.38
N TYR A 98 14.19 -9.81 11.38
CA TYR A 98 14.04 -11.25 11.64
C TYR A 98 15.30 -11.89 12.21
N ARG A 99 16.49 -11.43 11.81
CA ARG A 99 17.76 -11.89 12.37
C ARG A 99 17.93 -11.47 13.83
N LEU A 100 17.55 -10.24 14.17
CA LEU A 100 17.68 -9.72 15.54
C LEU A 100 16.61 -10.27 16.48
N THR A 101 15.44 -10.63 15.98
CA THR A 101 14.32 -11.14 16.79
C THR A 101 13.51 -12.17 15.98
N PRO A 102 13.97 -13.44 15.87
CA PRO A 102 13.33 -14.47 15.04
C PRO A 102 12.04 -15.06 15.63
N GLU A 103 11.34 -14.30 16.47
CA GLU A 103 10.16 -14.73 17.22
C GLU A 103 8.85 -14.57 16.40
N THR A 104 7.84 -15.38 16.73
CA THR A 104 6.47 -15.24 16.20
C THR A 104 5.90 -13.83 16.41
N SER A 105 6.27 -13.23 17.55
CA SER A 105 5.86 -11.89 17.96
C SER A 105 6.29 -10.83 16.93
N THR A 106 7.46 -10.99 16.29
CA THR A 106 7.96 -10.09 15.26
C THR A 106 7.10 -10.10 14.01
N SER A 107 6.84 -11.28 13.44
CA SER A 107 5.97 -11.42 12.27
C SER A 107 4.54 -10.91 12.54
N ALA A 108 4.01 -11.20 13.73
CA ALA A 108 2.71 -10.68 14.16
C ALA A 108 2.73 -9.15 14.32
N SER A 109 3.81 -8.57 14.87
CA SER A 109 3.98 -7.12 15.02
C SER A 109 4.00 -6.41 13.67
N LEU A 110 4.72 -6.96 12.67
CA LEU A 110 4.74 -6.43 11.30
C LEU A 110 3.36 -6.47 10.62
N ALA A 111 2.62 -7.56 10.84
CA ALA A 111 1.25 -7.69 10.34
C ALA A 111 0.31 -6.66 11.00
N ILE A 112 0.41 -6.48 12.33
CA ILE A 112 -0.36 -5.49 13.10
C ILE A 112 0.00 -4.07 12.66
N GLU A 113 1.28 -3.76 12.46
CA GLU A 113 1.73 -2.46 11.98
C GLU A 113 1.10 -2.12 10.63
N THR A 114 1.14 -3.08 9.69
CA THR A 114 0.52 -2.92 8.37
C THR A 114 -0.99 -2.71 8.48
N LEU A 115 -1.67 -3.47 9.36
CA LEU A 115 -3.10 -3.32 9.60
C LEU A 115 -3.44 -1.93 10.15
N VAL A 116 -2.67 -1.42 11.11
CA VAL A 116 -2.90 -0.08 11.67
C VAL A 116 -2.67 1.02 10.63
N LEU A 117 -1.60 0.92 9.83
CA LEU A 117 -1.35 1.86 8.72
C LEU A 117 -2.47 1.82 7.67
N MET A 118 -2.95 0.62 7.32
CA MET A 118 -4.10 0.43 6.44
C MET A 118 -5.35 1.12 6.98
N LEU A 119 -5.62 1.01 8.29
CA LEU A 119 -6.76 1.69 8.94
C LEU A 119 -6.64 3.22 8.85
N PHE A 120 -5.45 3.78 9.08
CA PHE A 120 -5.22 5.23 8.89
C PHE A 120 -5.51 5.67 7.46
N VAL A 121 -5.04 4.91 6.48
CA VAL A 121 -5.26 5.20 5.06
C VAL A 121 -6.74 5.10 4.70
N LEU A 122 -7.45 4.09 5.21
CA LEU A 122 -8.90 3.95 5.02
C LEU A 122 -9.66 5.14 5.60
N VAL A 123 -9.33 5.55 6.82
CA VAL A 123 -9.95 6.73 7.47
C VAL A 123 -9.69 8.00 6.65
N ALA A 124 -8.45 8.23 6.24
CA ALA A 124 -8.10 9.38 5.41
C ALA A 124 -8.84 9.34 4.06
N ALA A 125 -8.86 8.20 3.38
CA ALA A 125 -9.56 8.03 2.11
C ALA A 125 -11.07 8.27 2.24
N MET A 126 -11.70 7.80 3.33
CA MET A 126 -13.10 8.09 3.67
C MET A 126 -13.33 9.59 3.85
N LEU A 127 -12.47 10.28 4.60
CA LEU A 127 -12.59 11.72 4.85
C LEU A 127 -12.44 12.55 3.57
N ILE A 128 -11.48 12.20 2.72
CA ILE A 128 -11.27 12.87 1.42
C ILE A 128 -12.46 12.58 0.48
N SER A 129 -13.05 11.38 0.55
CA SER A 129 -14.14 10.99 -0.34
C SER A 129 -15.46 11.71 -0.08
N ARG A 130 -15.71 12.22 1.13
CA ARG A 130 -16.98 12.90 1.49
C ARG A 130 -17.29 14.15 0.68
N LYS A 131 -16.27 14.78 0.07
CA LYS A 131 -16.43 16.07 -0.62
C LYS A 131 -16.72 15.95 -2.11
N ASP A 132 -16.63 14.75 -2.68
CA ASP A 132 -16.59 14.59 -4.13
C ASP A 132 -17.54 13.49 -4.60
N GLU A 133 -18.77 13.91 -4.93
CA GLU A 133 -19.84 13.05 -5.46
C GLU A 133 -19.65 12.72 -6.96
N HIS A 134 -18.80 13.47 -7.66
CA HIS A 134 -18.69 13.41 -9.12
C HIS A 134 -17.80 12.27 -9.62
N ASP A 135 -16.92 11.73 -8.77
CA ASP A 135 -16.06 10.58 -9.12
C ASP A 135 -16.44 9.34 -8.29
N PRO A 136 -17.30 8.46 -8.85
CA PRO A 136 -17.69 7.24 -8.19
C PRO A 136 -16.59 6.17 -8.17
N ILE A 137 -15.67 6.18 -9.12
CA ILE A 137 -14.67 5.12 -9.27
C ILE A 137 -13.66 5.19 -8.12
N SER A 138 -13.27 6.40 -7.75
CA SER A 138 -12.26 6.57 -6.71
C SER A 138 -12.81 6.62 -5.28
N SER A 139 -14.12 6.51 -5.08
CA SER A 139 -14.74 6.83 -3.78
C SER A 139 -14.60 5.72 -2.74
N PHE A 140 -14.22 6.10 -1.52
CA PHE A 140 -14.13 5.21 -0.36
C PHE A 140 -15.31 5.43 0.59
N SER A 141 -16.56 5.53 0.13
CA SER A 141 -17.68 5.64 1.06
C SER A 141 -17.91 4.32 1.81
N VAL A 142 -18.35 4.39 3.07
CA VAL A 142 -18.64 3.19 3.88
C VAL A 142 -19.69 2.31 3.20
N SER A 143 -20.71 2.92 2.59
CA SER A 143 -21.74 2.20 1.82
C SER A 143 -21.12 1.41 0.66
N ARG A 144 -20.26 2.03 -0.14
CA ARG A 144 -19.63 1.37 -1.29
C ARG A 144 -18.61 0.33 -0.88
N LEU A 145 -17.89 0.56 0.21
CA LEU A 145 -17.01 -0.45 0.78
C LEU A 145 -17.83 -1.68 1.18
N ARG A 146 -18.96 -1.47 1.86
CA ARG A 146 -19.90 -2.54 2.22
C ARG A 146 -20.45 -3.26 0.98
N ASP A 147 -20.89 -2.52 -0.03
CA ASP A 147 -21.39 -3.08 -1.29
C ASP A 147 -20.30 -3.85 -2.05
N SER A 148 -19.04 -3.39 -1.96
CA SER A 148 -17.89 -4.10 -2.53
C SER A 148 -17.62 -5.42 -1.82
N MET A 149 -17.91 -5.51 -0.51
CA MET A 149 -17.75 -6.76 0.25
C MET A 149 -18.86 -7.79 -0.03
N THR A 150 -19.98 -7.40 -0.63
CA THR A 150 -21.06 -8.32 -1.03
C THR A 150 -21.06 -8.61 -2.53
N ASN A 151 -20.40 -7.78 -3.34
CA ASN A 151 -20.30 -7.97 -4.77
C ASN A 151 -19.20 -8.99 -5.13
N PRO A 152 -19.53 -10.12 -5.79
CA PRO A 152 -18.56 -11.16 -6.11
C PRO A 152 -17.44 -10.68 -7.05
N ALA A 153 -17.71 -9.75 -7.96
CA ALA A 153 -16.70 -9.18 -8.85
C ALA A 153 -15.66 -8.36 -8.06
N MET A 154 -16.11 -7.62 -7.04
CA MET A 154 -15.23 -6.81 -6.19
C MET A 154 -14.40 -7.67 -5.25
N LEU A 155 -15.01 -8.71 -4.68
CA LEU A 155 -14.28 -9.73 -3.91
C LEU A 155 -13.25 -10.45 -4.77
N GLY A 156 -13.61 -10.80 -6.02
CA GLY A 156 -12.70 -11.37 -7.00
C GLY A 156 -11.51 -10.46 -7.30
N ALA A 157 -11.77 -9.17 -7.57
CA ALA A 157 -10.73 -8.18 -7.79
C ALA A 157 -9.80 -8.00 -6.58
N MET A 158 -10.36 -7.94 -5.37
CA MET A 158 -9.57 -7.88 -4.12
C MET A 158 -8.70 -9.13 -3.94
N GLY A 159 -9.26 -10.32 -4.16
CA GLY A 159 -8.53 -11.59 -4.04
C GLY A 159 -7.41 -11.73 -5.06
N VAL A 160 -7.66 -11.39 -6.33
CA VAL A 160 -6.62 -11.40 -7.38
C VAL A 160 -5.54 -10.38 -7.07
N SER A 161 -5.91 -9.18 -6.61
CA SER A 161 -4.94 -8.13 -6.23
C SER A 161 -4.01 -8.60 -5.11
N LEU A 162 -4.55 -9.28 -4.10
CA LEU A 162 -3.79 -9.88 -2.99
C LEU A 162 -2.79 -10.92 -3.51
N VAL A 163 -3.25 -11.84 -4.35
CA VAL A 163 -2.40 -12.91 -4.90
C VAL A 163 -1.31 -12.32 -5.80
N VAL A 164 -1.67 -11.43 -6.72
CA VAL A 164 -0.72 -10.79 -7.64
C VAL A 164 0.31 -9.99 -6.86
N ALA A 165 -0.10 -9.21 -5.85
CA ALA A 165 0.84 -8.45 -5.03
C ALA A 165 1.82 -9.36 -4.28
N GLY A 166 1.34 -10.48 -3.73
CA GLY A 166 2.20 -11.50 -3.10
C GLY A 166 3.17 -12.18 -4.07
N VAL A 167 2.73 -12.53 -5.28
CA VAL A 167 3.59 -13.12 -6.31
C VAL A 167 4.64 -12.12 -6.79
N MET A 168 4.24 -10.87 -7.04
CA MET A 168 5.16 -9.82 -7.49
C MET A 168 6.22 -9.52 -6.42
N SER A 169 5.82 -9.44 -5.14
CA SER A 169 6.80 -9.24 -4.08
C SER A 169 7.70 -10.46 -3.88
N TRP A 170 7.19 -11.67 -4.07
CA TRP A 170 8.01 -12.89 -4.07
C TRP A 170 9.08 -12.89 -5.17
N LEU A 171 8.71 -12.50 -6.40
CA LEU A 171 9.62 -12.52 -7.56
C LEU A 171 10.66 -11.40 -7.53
N PHE A 172 10.28 -10.20 -7.10
CA PHE A 172 11.13 -9.01 -7.22
C PHE A 172 11.74 -8.54 -5.89
N GLY A 173 11.24 -9.02 -4.74
CA GLY A 173 11.75 -8.72 -3.40
C GLY A 173 13.04 -9.45 -3.03
N VAL A 174 13.97 -9.62 -3.96
CA VAL A 174 15.17 -10.46 -3.76
C VAL A 174 16.15 -9.87 -2.75
N GLN A 175 16.24 -8.54 -2.64
CA GLN A 175 17.10 -7.90 -1.63
C GLN A 175 16.28 -6.98 -0.74
N ASP A 176 16.67 -6.98 0.52
CA ASP A 176 16.09 -6.17 1.58
C ASP A 176 16.79 -4.80 1.66
N LEU A 177 16.83 -4.11 0.52
CA LEU A 177 17.27 -2.71 0.46
C LEU A 177 16.03 -1.82 0.58
N PRO A 178 16.04 -0.74 1.39
CA PRO A 178 14.87 0.11 1.57
C PRO A 178 14.29 0.65 0.25
N GLY A 179 15.16 1.06 -0.69
CA GLY A 179 14.74 1.50 -2.02
C GLY A 179 14.10 0.40 -2.87
N GLN A 180 14.60 -0.84 -2.77
CA GLN A 180 14.01 -1.99 -3.46
C GLN A 180 12.65 -2.35 -2.85
N SER A 181 12.53 -2.35 -1.52
CA SER A 181 11.27 -2.62 -0.81
C SER A 181 10.14 -1.70 -1.31
N ILE A 182 10.42 -0.39 -1.41
CA ILE A 182 9.48 0.60 -1.96
C ILE A 182 9.20 0.33 -3.44
N GLY A 183 10.22 0.09 -4.25
CA GLY A 183 10.08 -0.17 -5.69
C GLY A 183 9.26 -1.43 -5.99
N VAL A 184 9.47 -2.50 -5.22
CA VAL A 184 8.73 -3.76 -5.31
C VAL A 184 7.29 -3.56 -4.85
N GLY A 185 7.06 -2.86 -3.73
CA GLY A 185 5.72 -2.50 -3.29
C GLY A 185 4.95 -1.70 -4.36
N PHE A 186 5.61 -0.72 -4.99
CA PHE A 186 5.05 0.07 -6.08
C PHE A 186 4.70 -0.79 -7.30
N LEU A 187 5.63 -1.64 -7.75
CA LEU A 187 5.40 -2.55 -8.87
C LEU A 187 4.28 -3.56 -8.59
N ALA A 188 4.26 -4.14 -7.39
CA ALA A 188 3.20 -5.03 -6.93
C ALA A 188 1.84 -4.32 -6.95
N GLY A 189 1.79 -3.05 -6.51
CA GLY A 189 0.60 -2.20 -6.58
C GLY A 189 0.14 -1.95 -8.01
N ILE A 190 1.04 -1.63 -8.95
CA ILE A 190 0.70 -1.45 -10.38
C ILE A 190 0.06 -2.73 -10.93
N MET A 191 0.72 -3.86 -10.76
CA MET A 191 0.25 -5.13 -11.32
C MET A 191 -1.08 -5.55 -10.69
N ALA A 192 -1.22 -5.40 -9.37
CA ALA A 192 -2.50 -5.62 -8.70
C ALA A 192 -3.61 -4.71 -9.25
N GLY A 193 -3.31 -3.42 -9.50
CA GLY A 193 -4.22 -2.48 -10.16
C GLY A 193 -4.72 -2.97 -11.52
N VAL A 194 -3.81 -3.46 -12.37
CA VAL A 194 -4.14 -4.00 -13.70
C VAL A 194 -5.01 -5.25 -13.58
N PHE A 195 -4.52 -6.28 -12.89
CA PHE A 195 -5.19 -7.58 -12.82
C PHE A 195 -6.49 -7.53 -12.01
N GLY A 196 -6.55 -6.71 -10.96
CA GLY A 196 -7.76 -6.47 -10.19
C GLY A 196 -8.85 -5.80 -11.03
N ALA A 197 -8.51 -4.76 -11.79
CA ALA A 197 -9.45 -4.10 -12.69
C ALA A 197 -9.94 -5.03 -13.81
N MET A 198 -9.05 -5.83 -14.41
CA MET A 198 -9.40 -6.85 -15.41
C MET A 198 -10.37 -7.90 -14.84
N THR A 199 -10.12 -8.36 -13.61
CA THR A 199 -10.95 -9.37 -12.95
C THR A 199 -12.35 -8.83 -12.65
N ALA A 200 -12.45 -7.62 -12.12
CA ALA A 200 -13.75 -6.99 -11.92
C ALA A 200 -14.51 -6.83 -13.25
N ALA A 201 -13.85 -6.36 -14.30
CA ALA A 201 -14.46 -6.16 -15.61
C ALA A 201 -14.92 -7.47 -16.27
N SER A 202 -14.21 -8.58 -16.05
CA SER A 202 -14.59 -9.90 -16.60
C SER A 202 -15.75 -10.54 -15.83
N MET A 203 -15.89 -10.23 -14.54
CA MET A 203 -16.96 -10.77 -13.68
C MET A 203 -18.23 -9.90 -13.69
N GLN A 204 -18.10 -8.60 -13.99
CA GLN A 204 -19.25 -7.71 -14.16
C GLN A 204 -20.01 -8.11 -15.43
N GLY A 205 -21.28 -8.49 -15.27
CA GLY A 205 -22.14 -8.79 -16.42
C GLY A 205 -22.34 -7.58 -17.32
N LYS A 206 -22.74 -7.81 -18.58
CA LYS A 206 -22.93 -6.75 -19.60
C LYS A 206 -23.86 -5.60 -19.19
N ALA A 207 -24.69 -5.78 -18.17
CA ALA A 207 -25.69 -4.81 -17.73
C ALA A 207 -25.16 -3.72 -16.78
N ASP A 208 -23.99 -3.89 -16.17
CA ASP A 208 -23.49 -2.95 -15.14
C ASP A 208 -22.05 -2.50 -15.44
N HIS A 209 -21.89 -1.58 -16.41
CA HIS A 209 -20.60 -1.00 -16.82
C HIS A 209 -20.08 0.08 -15.86
N ARG A 210 -20.36 -0.05 -14.56
CA ARG A 210 -19.82 0.86 -13.56
C ARG A 210 -18.35 0.47 -13.34
N GLY A 211 -17.45 1.34 -13.81
CA GLY A 211 -16.00 1.15 -13.71
C GLY A 211 -15.56 0.64 -12.34
N THR A 212 -14.54 -0.21 -12.32
CA THR A 212 -14.08 -0.90 -11.11
C THR A 212 -13.63 0.11 -10.04
N PRO A 213 -14.20 0.09 -8.83
CA PRO A 213 -13.74 0.95 -7.75
C PRO A 213 -12.29 0.64 -7.33
N TYR A 214 -11.49 1.67 -7.00
CA TYR A 214 -10.10 1.48 -6.53
C TYR A 214 -10.02 0.74 -5.18
N ALA A 215 -11.03 0.91 -4.34
CA ALA A 215 -11.03 0.45 -2.96
C ALA A 215 -10.74 -1.07 -2.81
N PRO A 216 -11.51 -2.00 -3.43
CA PRO A 216 -11.26 -3.43 -3.28
C PRO A 216 -9.86 -3.86 -3.74
N VAL A 217 -9.36 -3.30 -4.84
CA VAL A 217 -8.02 -3.63 -5.35
C VAL A 217 -6.94 -3.18 -4.36
N MET A 218 -7.04 -1.93 -3.88
CA MET A 218 -6.10 -1.38 -2.90
C MET A 218 -6.10 -2.15 -1.59
N LEU A 219 -7.29 -2.58 -1.12
CA LEU A 219 -7.42 -3.45 0.06
C LEU A 219 -6.75 -4.80 -0.15
N GLY A 220 -6.86 -5.38 -1.34
CA GLY A 220 -6.18 -6.63 -1.67
C GLY A 220 -4.66 -6.54 -1.48
N VAL A 221 -4.05 -5.45 -1.96
CA VAL A 221 -2.60 -5.20 -1.78
C VAL A 221 -2.24 -4.96 -0.31
N MET A 222 -3.03 -4.18 0.42
CA MET A 222 -2.79 -3.94 1.86
C MET A 222 -2.96 -5.21 2.69
N LEU A 223 -3.95 -6.04 2.38
CA LEU A 223 -4.16 -7.35 2.99
C LEU A 223 -3.00 -8.29 2.70
N ALA A 224 -2.38 -8.23 1.51
CA ALA A 224 -1.14 -8.95 1.27
C ALA A 224 -0.06 -8.53 2.28
N GLY A 225 0.13 -7.22 2.53
CA GLY A 225 1.06 -6.76 3.55
C GLY A 225 0.77 -7.25 4.98
N VAL A 226 -0.50 -7.49 5.32
CA VAL A 226 -0.90 -8.08 6.61
C VAL A 226 -0.65 -9.60 6.64
N LEU A 227 -1.03 -10.31 5.57
CA LEU A 227 -1.00 -11.78 5.54
C LEU A 227 0.39 -12.35 5.24
N MET A 228 1.21 -11.67 4.45
CA MET A 228 2.52 -12.18 4.03
C MET A 228 3.49 -12.41 5.20
N PRO A 229 3.61 -11.50 6.19
CA PRO A 229 4.36 -11.79 7.42
C PRO A 229 3.82 -13.02 8.17
N LEU A 230 2.50 -13.23 8.19
CA LEU A 230 1.87 -14.38 8.84
C LEU A 230 2.13 -15.68 8.08
N VAL A 231 2.19 -15.64 6.75
CA VAL A 231 2.61 -16.78 5.93
C VAL A 231 4.04 -17.19 6.30
N GLY A 232 4.93 -16.23 6.60
CA GLY A 232 6.29 -16.49 7.08
C GLY A 232 6.36 -17.33 8.36
N ILE A 233 5.35 -17.23 9.23
CA ILE A 233 5.24 -18.05 10.46
C ILE A 233 5.02 -19.52 10.08
N VAL A 234 4.21 -19.79 9.06
CA VAL A 234 3.84 -21.16 8.64
C VAL A 234 4.89 -21.76 7.69
N LYS A 235 5.35 -20.98 6.72
CA LYS A 235 6.33 -21.38 5.71
C LYS A 235 7.25 -20.19 5.48
N PRO A 236 8.52 -20.27 5.88
CA PRO A 236 9.32 -21.49 6.05
C PRO A 236 9.35 -22.04 7.50
N GLY A 237 8.71 -21.35 8.44
CA GLY A 237 8.75 -21.65 9.87
C GLY A 237 9.78 -20.78 10.58
N LEU A 238 9.48 -20.33 11.79
CA LEU A 238 10.24 -19.29 12.51
C LEU A 238 11.72 -19.62 12.69
N ALA A 239 12.03 -20.87 13.06
CA ALA A 239 13.41 -21.34 13.24
C ALA A 239 14.25 -21.28 11.96
N SER A 240 13.63 -21.12 10.79
CA SER A 240 14.30 -21.02 9.50
C SER A 240 14.38 -19.60 8.95
N LEU A 241 13.65 -18.62 9.51
CA LEU A 241 13.68 -17.24 8.99
C LEU A 241 15.06 -16.61 9.14
N GLU A 242 15.70 -16.78 10.30
CA GLU A 242 17.07 -16.35 10.52
C GLU A 242 18.04 -17.05 9.55
N LEU A 243 17.91 -18.38 9.42
CA LEU A 243 18.77 -19.16 8.53
C LEU A 243 18.62 -18.76 7.06
N LEU A 244 17.39 -18.51 6.60
CA LEU A 244 17.12 -18.09 5.23
C LEU A 244 17.63 -16.68 4.98
N GLN A 245 17.51 -15.78 5.95
CA GLN A 245 18.13 -14.47 5.84
C GLN A 245 19.66 -14.58 5.72
N LEU A 246 20.30 -15.40 6.54
CA LEU A 246 21.76 -15.63 6.48
C LEU A 246 22.20 -16.22 5.14
N LYS A 247 21.35 -17.03 4.51
CA LYS A 247 21.58 -17.59 3.16
C LYS A 247 21.21 -16.64 2.02
N GLY A 248 20.57 -15.52 2.30
CA GLY A 248 20.01 -14.65 1.26
C GLY A 248 18.84 -15.28 0.50
N GLU A 249 18.14 -16.24 1.13
CA GLU A 249 17.01 -16.99 0.59
C GLU A 249 15.68 -16.54 1.22
N LEU A 250 15.64 -15.36 1.86
CA LEU A 250 14.41 -14.82 2.43
C LEU A 250 13.39 -14.59 1.30
N PRO A 251 12.16 -15.17 1.36
CA PRO A 251 11.13 -14.93 0.37
C PRO A 251 10.83 -13.44 0.22
N GLY A 252 10.74 -12.94 -1.02
CA GLY A 252 10.69 -11.49 -1.22
C GLY A 252 9.48 -10.78 -0.61
N PHE A 253 8.36 -11.46 -0.40
CA PHE A 253 7.22 -10.90 0.32
C PHE A 253 7.49 -10.62 1.81
N LEU A 254 8.51 -11.25 2.40
CA LEU A 254 8.99 -11.00 3.77
C LEU A 254 10.05 -9.89 3.82
N ALA A 255 10.60 -9.46 2.68
CA ALA A 255 11.56 -8.35 2.60
C ALA A 255 10.87 -6.98 2.52
N LEU A 256 9.54 -6.96 2.36
CA LEU A 256 8.78 -5.71 2.28
C LEU A 256 8.40 -5.22 3.68
N SER A 257 8.72 -3.95 3.99
CA SER A 257 8.32 -3.34 5.25
C SER A 257 6.81 -3.01 5.25
N PRO A 258 6.18 -2.92 6.43
CA PRO A 258 4.78 -2.51 6.56
C PRO A 258 4.46 -1.21 5.80
N ALA A 259 5.31 -0.19 5.94
CA ALA A 259 5.16 1.08 5.25
C ALA A 259 5.33 0.95 3.72
N ALA A 260 6.25 0.10 3.24
CA ALA A 260 6.44 -0.14 1.82
C ALA A 260 5.23 -0.82 1.16
N TRP A 261 4.58 -1.77 1.84
CA TRP A 261 3.34 -2.40 1.38
C TRP A 261 2.23 -1.36 1.16
N VAL A 262 2.00 -0.52 2.17
CA VAL A 262 0.93 0.49 2.14
C VAL A 262 1.25 1.61 1.15
N ALA A 263 2.51 2.08 1.09
CA ALA A 263 2.95 3.04 0.09
C ALA A 263 2.80 2.49 -1.34
N GLY A 264 3.19 1.24 -1.55
CA GLY A 264 3.05 0.52 -2.82
C GLY A 264 1.60 0.43 -3.28
N ALA A 265 0.68 0.10 -2.38
CA ALA A 265 -0.76 0.11 -2.66
C ALA A 265 -1.25 1.50 -3.08
N LEU A 266 -0.87 2.55 -2.36
CA LEU A 266 -1.32 3.92 -2.62
C LEU A 266 -0.77 4.54 -3.90
N LEU A 267 0.49 4.23 -4.23
CA LEU A 267 1.17 4.77 -5.42
C LEU A 267 0.89 3.91 -6.66
N GLY A 268 0.97 2.59 -6.53
CA GLY A 268 0.95 1.66 -7.65
C GLY A 268 -0.45 1.36 -8.18
N VAL A 269 -1.42 1.10 -7.29
CA VAL A 269 -2.78 0.70 -7.71
C VAL A 269 -3.45 1.73 -8.62
N PRO A 270 -3.41 3.05 -8.31
CA PRO A 270 -4.01 4.05 -9.20
C PRO A 270 -3.36 4.09 -10.59
N VAL A 271 -2.05 3.82 -10.68
CA VAL A 271 -1.32 3.78 -11.95
C VAL A 271 -1.78 2.58 -12.78
N GLY A 272 -1.75 1.38 -12.19
CA GLY A 272 -2.16 0.17 -12.89
C GLY A 272 -3.62 0.19 -13.34
N HIS A 273 -4.50 0.70 -12.48
CA HIS A 273 -5.91 0.83 -12.82
C HIS A 273 -6.16 1.84 -13.95
N SER A 274 -5.44 2.97 -13.95
CA SER A 274 -5.57 3.96 -15.02
C SER A 274 -5.21 3.38 -16.39
N TRP A 275 -4.22 2.49 -16.48
CA TRP A 275 -3.91 1.82 -17.75
C TRP A 275 -5.07 0.98 -18.28
N MET A 276 -5.75 0.25 -17.39
CA MET A 276 -6.91 -0.55 -17.76
C MET A 276 -8.10 0.30 -18.23
N GLU A 277 -8.37 1.42 -17.57
CA GLU A 277 -9.41 2.35 -18.00
C GLU A 277 -9.15 2.88 -19.43
N HIS A 278 -7.90 3.29 -19.72
CA HIS A 278 -7.55 3.80 -21.05
C HIS A 278 -7.72 2.73 -22.14
N SER A 279 -7.37 1.47 -21.86
CA SER A 279 -7.55 0.36 -22.80
C SER A 279 -9.04 0.06 -23.08
N GLN A 280 -9.91 0.22 -22.07
CA GLN A 280 -11.34 0.01 -22.25
C GLN A 280 -11.98 1.10 -23.10
N THR A 281 -11.63 2.38 -22.88
CA THR A 281 -12.15 3.50 -23.67
C THR A 281 -11.78 3.37 -25.15
N GLN A 282 -10.54 2.99 -25.46
CA GLN A 282 -10.10 2.78 -26.85
C GLN A 282 -10.88 1.68 -27.58
N THR A 283 -11.34 0.66 -26.86
CA THR A 283 -12.12 -0.44 -27.44
C THR A 283 -13.55 -0.01 -27.78
N GLN A 284 -14.12 0.93 -27.02
CA GLN A 284 -15.48 1.44 -27.25
C GLN A 284 -15.55 2.42 -28.42
N GLU A 285 -14.46 3.14 -28.71
CA GLU A 285 -14.44 4.16 -29.76
C GLU A 285 -14.19 3.61 -31.18
N GLN A 286 -13.80 2.34 -31.35
CA GLN A 286 -13.63 1.78 -32.69
C GLN A 286 -15.01 1.60 -33.36
N PRO A 287 -15.36 2.42 -34.37
CA PRO A 287 -16.64 2.28 -35.04
C PRO A 287 -16.67 0.92 -35.72
N VAL A 288 -17.75 0.17 -35.50
CA VAL A 288 -18.03 -1.07 -36.23
C VAL A 288 -18.20 -0.68 -37.70
N THR A 289 -17.09 -0.70 -38.44
CA THR A 289 -17.12 -0.56 -39.90
C THR A 289 -17.76 -1.84 -40.42
N SER A 290 -19.08 -1.77 -40.57
CA SER A 290 -19.92 -2.83 -41.11
C SER A 290 -19.35 -3.29 -42.45
N ARG A 291 -18.87 -4.53 -42.49
CA ARG A 291 -18.65 -5.27 -43.75
C ARG A 291 -19.96 -5.90 -44.20
#